data_AF-A0A8T6WGJ6-F1
#
_entry.id   AF-A0A8T6WGJ6-F1
#
_cell.length_a   1.000
_cell.length_b   1.000
_cell.length_c   1.000
_cell.angle_alpha   90.00
_cell.angle_beta   90.00
_cell.angle_gamma   90.00
#
_symmetry.space_group_name_H-M   'P 1'
#
loop_
_entity.id
_entity.type
_entity.pdbx_description
1 polymer ?
#
loop_
_entity_poly.entity_id
_entity_poly.type
_entity_poly.pdbx_seq_one_letter_code
_entity_poly.pdbx_strand_id
1 'polypeptide(L)'
;MKPLNVVYWSKVGLGALAALLCALLPLDSFLSGLSFGLLFYILTYYMFKGLFATKVEDTGELFKMGIGAYFLSWIVAWVLFYTLLVVHLGIR
;
A
#
# COMPACT_ATOMS: atom_id res chain seq x y z
N MET A 1 -21.89 5.91 3.29
CA MET A 1 -20.61 6.66 3.41
C MET A 1 -20.26 7.28 2.07
N LYS A 2 -19.62 8.45 2.03
CA LYS A 2 -19.20 9.07 0.75
C LYS A 2 -18.23 8.11 0.02
N PRO A 3 -18.38 7.87 -1.29
CA PRO A 3 -17.55 6.91 -2.05
C PRO A 3 -16.05 7.20 -1.93
N LEU A 4 -15.67 8.47 -1.80
CA LEU A 4 -14.29 8.91 -1.58
C LEU A 4 -13.68 8.37 -0.26
N ASN A 5 -14.48 8.22 0.81
CA ASN A 5 -13.98 7.73 2.10
C ASN A 5 -13.64 6.23 2.02
N VAL A 6 -14.42 5.45 1.28
CA VAL A 6 -14.17 4.02 1.10
C VAL A 6 -12.86 3.78 0.34
N VAL A 7 -12.61 4.58 -0.70
CA VAL A 7 -11.36 4.54 -1.47
C VAL A 7 -10.16 4.91 -0.60
N TYR A 8 -10.29 5.94 0.24
CA TYR A 8 -9.24 6.36 1.16
C TYR A 8 -8.84 5.23 2.13
N TRP A 9 -9.80 4.66 2.85
CA TRP A 9 -9.54 3.57 3.80
C TRP A 9 -9.03 2.30 3.13
N SER A 10 -9.47 2.03 1.90
CA SER A 10 -8.96 0.90 1.10
C SER A 10 -7.48 1.08 0.79
N LYS A 11 -7.04 2.28 0.40
CA LYS A 11 -5.62 2.58 0.14
C LYS A 11 -4.75 2.46 1.40
N VAL A 12 -5.27 2.85 2.56
CA VAL A 12 -4.57 2.65 3.86
C VAL A 12 -4.40 1.17 4.16
N GLY A 13 -5.46 0.37 3.99
CA GLY A 13 -5.39 -1.08 4.15
C GLY A 13 -4.40 -1.74 3.18
N LEU A 14 -4.40 -1.31 1.92
CA LEU A 14 -3.46 -1.77 0.90
C LEU A 14 -2.01 -1.40 1.22
N GLY A 15 -1.74 -0.21 1.77
CA GLY A 15 -0.41 0.19 2.22
C GLY A 15 0.11 -0.69 3.36
N ALA A 16 -0.74 -0.98 4.35
CA ALA A 16 -0.40 -1.90 5.43
C ALA A 16 -0.15 -3.33 4.92
N LEU A 17 -0.95 -3.81 3.97
CA LEU A 17 -0.80 -5.13 3.38
C LEU A 17 0.48 -5.25 2.54
N ALA A 18 0.81 -4.21 1.77
CA ALA A 18 2.08 -4.11 1.04
C ALA A 18 3.28 -4.11 1.99
N ALA A 19 3.18 -3.41 3.13
CA ALA A 19 4.23 -3.36 4.14
C ALA A 19 4.46 -4.71 4.81
N LEU A 20 3.38 -5.44 5.10
CA LEU A 20 3.44 -6.78 5.66
C LEU A 20 4.15 -7.74 4.69
N LEU A 21 3.82 -7.66 3.40
CA LEU A 21 4.50 -8.42 2.35
C LEU A 21 5.99 -8.04 2.25
N CYS A 22 6.33 -6.74 2.28
CA CYS A 22 7.73 -6.30 2.29
C CYS A 22 8.52 -6.84 3.50
N ALA A 23 7.88 -6.97 4.66
CA ALA A 23 8.54 -7.49 5.85
C ALA A 23 8.73 -9.02 5.79
N LEU A 24 7.75 -9.75 5.23
CA LEU A 24 7.78 -11.20 5.07
C LEU A 24 8.71 -11.69 3.95
N LEU A 25 8.75 -11.01 2.80
CA LEU A 25 9.64 -11.36 1.68
C LEU A 25 11.08 -10.98 2.03
N PRO A 26 12.12 -11.78 1.69
CA PRO A 26 13.54 -11.50 1.95
C PRO A 26 14.08 -10.32 1.12
N LEU A 27 13.55 -9.12 1.36
CA LEU A 27 14.02 -7.87 0.77
C LEU A 27 15.13 -7.35 1.67
N ASP A 28 16.38 -7.70 1.37
CA ASP A 28 17.55 -7.34 2.19
C ASP A 28 18.06 -5.92 1.92
N SER A 29 17.61 -5.32 0.81
CA SER A 29 17.98 -3.96 0.43
C SER A 29 16.79 -3.01 0.54
N PHE A 30 17.03 -1.81 1.07
CA PHE A 30 16.04 -0.72 1.10
C PHE A 30 15.44 -0.47 -0.29
N LEU A 31 16.28 -0.48 -1.33
CA LEU A 31 15.85 -0.27 -2.70
C LEU A 31 14.89 -1.36 -3.20
N SER A 32 15.08 -2.62 -2.77
CA SER A 32 14.20 -3.73 -3.13
C SER A 32 12.82 -3.58 -2.48
N GLY A 33 12.77 -3.19 -1.20
CA GLY A 33 11.54 -2.82 -0.49
C GLY A 33 10.82 -1.65 -1.15
N LEU A 34 11.56 -0.60 -1.53
CA LEU A 34 11.03 0.56 -2.25
C LEU A 34 10.43 0.19 -3.60
N SER A 35 11.16 -0.57 -4.42
CA SER A 35 10.69 -1.06 -5.72
C SER A 35 9.44 -1.92 -5.58
N PHE A 36 9.39 -2.80 -4.58
CA PHE A 36 8.20 -3.62 -4.31
C PHE A 36 7.00 -2.75 -3.91
N GLY A 37 7.17 -1.79 -3.00
CA GLY A 37 6.10 -0.88 -2.57
C GLY A 37 5.52 -0.06 -3.71
N LEU A 38 6.36 0.42 -4.64
CA LEU A 38 5.93 1.11 -5.86
C LEU A 38 5.21 0.17 -6.84
N LEU A 39 5.77 -1.03 -7.09
CA LEU A 39 5.13 -2.01 -7.97
C LEU A 39 3.75 -2.41 -7.45
N PHE A 40 3.64 -2.64 -6.14
CA PHE A 40 2.38 -2.97 -5.49
C PHE A 40 1.37 -1.82 -5.60
N TYR A 41 1.82 -0.57 -5.49
CA TYR A 41 0.98 0.61 -5.71
C TYR A 41 0.42 0.66 -7.14
N ILE A 42 1.28 0.46 -8.14
CA ILE A 42 0.89 0.44 -9.56
C ILE A 42 -0.11 -0.70 -9.81
N LEU A 43 0.17 -1.90 -9.28
CA LEU A 43 -0.71 -3.06 -9.43
C LEU A 43 -2.09 -2.81 -8.81
N THR A 44 -2.10 -2.24 -7.61
CA THR A 44 -3.31 -1.82 -6.90
C THR A 44 -4.10 -0.79 -7.71
N TYR A 45 -3.43 0.16 -8.36
CA TYR A 45 -4.08 1.13 -9.24
C TYR A 45 -4.79 0.46 -10.42
N TYR A 46 -4.14 -0.50 -11.09
CA TYR A 46 -4.78 -1.24 -12.19
C TYR A 46 -5.99 -2.05 -11.71
N MET A 47 -5.92 -2.68 -10.53
CA MET A 47 -7.05 -3.39 -9.93
C MET A 47 -8.22 -2.44 -9.62
N PHE A 48 -7.94 -1.29 -9.00
CA PHE A 48 -8.97 -0.28 -8.70
C PHE A 48 -9.59 0.33 -9.96
N LYS A 49 -8.78 0.56 -11.00
CA LYS A 49 -9.26 1.02 -12.30
C LYS A 49 -10.26 0.03 -12.88
N GLY A 50 -9.98 -1.28 -12.84
CA GLY A 50 -10.93 -2.30 -13.31
C GLY A 50 -12.22 -2.37 -12.51
N LEU A 51 -12.14 -2.24 -11.18
CA LEU A 51 -13.30 -2.42 -10.28
C LEU A 51 -14.22 -1.18 -10.21
N PHE A 52 -13.64 0.03 -10.36
CA PHE A 52 -14.36 1.30 -10.19
C PHE A 52 -14.52 2.13 -11.47
N ALA A 53 -13.93 1.74 -12.60
CA ALA A 53 -14.10 2.44 -13.88
C ALA A 53 -15.57 2.60 -14.31
N THR A 54 -16.45 1.69 -13.88
CA THR A 54 -17.88 1.74 -14.21
C THR A 54 -18.72 2.52 -13.20
N LYS A 55 -18.14 2.96 -12.08
CA LYS A 55 -18.87 3.53 -10.93
C LYS A 55 -18.48 4.96 -10.57
N VAL A 56 -17.47 5.55 -11.19
CA VAL A 56 -16.98 6.89 -10.83
C VAL A 56 -16.82 7.74 -12.08
N GLU A 57 -17.51 8.89 -12.10
CA GLU A 57 -17.55 9.87 -13.20
C GLU A 57 -16.16 10.39 -13.60
N ASP A 58 -15.24 10.50 -12.63
CA ASP A 58 -13.91 11.05 -12.85
C ASP A 58 -12.80 10.15 -12.24
N THR A 59 -12.22 9.30 -13.10
CA THR A 59 -11.15 8.36 -12.69
C THR A 59 -9.88 9.09 -12.24
N GLY A 60 -9.70 10.36 -12.62
CA GLY A 60 -8.57 11.20 -12.23
C GLY A 60 -8.55 11.57 -10.75
N GLU A 61 -9.72 11.77 -10.12
CA GLU A 61 -9.81 12.05 -8.68
C GLU A 61 -9.48 10.81 -7.85
N LEU A 62 -9.89 9.60 -8.28
CA LEU A 62 -9.52 8.34 -7.63
C LEU A 62 -8.01 8.11 -7.58
N PHE A 63 -7.28 8.55 -8.60
CA PHE A 63 -5.83 8.38 -8.66
C PHE A 63 -5.11 9.28 -7.67
N LYS A 64 -5.46 10.58 -7.68
CA LYS A 64 -4.83 11.60 -6.82
C LYS A 64 -5.25 11.45 -5.36
N MET A 65 -6.47 11.03 -5.11
CA MET A 65 -6.97 10.93 -3.75
C MET A 65 -6.32 9.76 -2.99
N GLY A 66 -5.72 10.03 -1.85
CA GLY A 66 -5.18 9.01 -0.96
C GLY A 66 -3.84 8.40 -1.39
N ILE A 67 -3.13 8.96 -2.38
CA ILE A 67 -1.76 8.54 -2.72
C ILE A 67 -0.82 8.73 -1.52
N GLY A 68 -0.88 9.89 -0.87
CA GLY A 68 -0.10 10.17 0.34
C GLY A 68 -0.45 9.24 1.50
N ALA A 69 -1.73 8.89 1.65
CA ALA A 69 -2.17 7.97 2.68
C ALA A 69 -1.63 6.55 2.48
N TYR A 70 -1.56 6.07 1.22
CA TYR A 70 -0.89 4.81 0.89
C TYR A 70 0.59 4.85 1.28
N PHE A 71 1.35 5.85 0.80
CA PHE A 71 2.80 5.90 1.07
C PHE A 71 3.12 6.09 2.56
N LEU A 72 2.36 6.94 3.27
CA LEU A 72 2.52 7.13 4.72
C LEU A 72 2.18 5.85 5.49
N SER A 73 1.03 5.21 5.21
CA SER A 73 0.66 3.97 5.89
C SER A 73 1.64 2.85 5.59
N TRP A 74 2.09 2.72 4.34
CA TRP A 74 3.07 1.73 3.93
C TRP A 74 4.41 1.91 4.63
N ILE A 75 5.01 3.11 4.63
CA ILE A 75 6.33 3.30 5.24
C ILE A 75 6.29 3.13 6.77
N VAL A 76 5.25 3.63 7.44
CA VAL A 76 5.07 3.48 8.88
C VAL A 76 4.86 2.01 9.25
N ALA A 77 3.96 1.32 8.53
CA ALA A 77 3.71 -0.10 8.76
C ALA A 77 4.94 -0.96 8.43
N TRP A 78 5.72 -0.59 7.42
CA TRP A 78 6.92 -1.35 7.02
C TRP A 78 7.98 -1.27 8.10
N VAL A 79 8.26 -0.08 8.64
CA VAL A 79 9.18 0.08 9.77
C VAL A 79 8.67 -0.70 10.99
N LEU A 80 7.37 -0.57 11.32
CA LEU A 80 6.77 -1.30 12.43
C LEU A 80 6.91 -2.82 12.29
N PHE A 81 6.51 -3.39 11.16
CA PHE A 81 6.61 -4.83 10.93
C PHE A 81 8.05 -5.31 10.86
N TYR A 82 8.96 -4.53 10.26
CA TYR A 82 10.38 -4.86 10.24
C TYR A 82 10.96 -4.91 11.65
N THR A 83 10.69 -3.90 12.48
CA THR A 83 11.12 -3.91 13.89
C THR A 83 10.50 -5.10 14.65
N LEU A 84 9.21 -5.37 14.46
CA LEU A 84 8.52 -6.41 15.22
C LEU A 84 8.95 -7.83 14.81
N LEU A 85 9.05 -8.10 13.50
CA LEU A 85 9.40 -9.41 12.96
C LEU A 85 10.90 -9.72 13.07
N VAL A 86 11.76 -8.76 12.72
CA VAL A 86 13.22 -8.98 12.68
C VAL A 86 13.83 -8.79 14.07
N VAL A 87 13.52 -7.67 14.74
CA VAL A 87 14.19 -7.33 16.01
C VAL A 87 13.59 -8.10 17.19
N HIS A 88 12.27 -8.31 17.20
CA HIS A 88 11.61 -8.88 18.38
C HIS A 88 11.28 -10.37 18.25
N LEU A 89 10.84 -10.82 17.08
CA LEU A 89 10.44 -12.22 16.86
C LEU A 89 11.55 -13.09 16.24
N GLY A 90 12.64 -12.49 15.73
CA GLY A 90 13.72 -13.24 15.07
C GLY A 90 13.27 -13.99 13.81
N ILE A 91 12.17 -13.55 13.19
CA ILE A 91 11.64 -14.12 11.94
C ILE A 91 12.38 -13.48 10.77
N ARG A 92 13.70 -13.67 10.72
CA ARG A 92 14.55 -13.63 9.53
C ARG A 92 16.01 -13.94 9.88
#